data_AF-A0A7S2MVT6-F1
#
_entry.id   AF-A0A7S2MVT6-F1
#
_cell.length_a   1.000
_cell.length_b   1.000
_cell.length_c   1.000
_cell.angle_alpha   90.00
_cell.angle_beta   90.00
_cell.angle_gamma   90.00
#
_symmetry.space_group_name_H-M   'P 1'
#
loop_
_entity.id
_entity.type
_entity.pdbx_description
1 polymer ?
#
loop_
_entity_poly.entity_id
_entity_poly.type
_entity_poly.pdbx_seq_one_letter_code
_entity_poly.pdbx_strand_id
1 'polypeptide(L)'
;MADGWIVGQIAFIYAFNKVKPAEIVDKLISLIIDIVTPGRGAGESNWWMRGLRSLEQSAERTRRELDIRSDLRQWDEEFPFAHHELIVRYAVGALASTAAIFIYGKARGMIYRKR
;
A
#
# COMPACT_ATOMS: atom_id res chain seq x y z
N MET A 1 -24.57 19.79 -0.70
CA MET A 1 -23.98 18.83 0.26
C MET A 1 -24.22 17.39 -0.19
N ALA A 2 -25.43 17.03 -0.65
CA ALA A 2 -25.75 15.69 -1.16
C ALA A 2 -24.83 15.22 -2.31
N ASP A 3 -24.52 16.10 -3.28
CA ASP A 3 -23.76 15.75 -4.49
C ASP A 3 -22.34 15.24 -4.18
N GLY A 4 -21.65 15.87 -3.22
CA GLY A 4 -20.31 15.45 -2.81
C GLY A 4 -20.32 14.12 -2.06
N TRP A 5 -21.35 13.89 -1.24
CA TRP A 5 -21.53 12.61 -0.56
C TRP A 5 -21.76 11.47 -1.56
N ILE A 6 -22.59 11.68 -2.58
CA ILE A 6 -22.84 10.70 -3.65
C ILE A 6 -21.53 10.38 -4.40
N VAL A 7 -20.75 11.41 -4.77
CA VAL A 7 -19.45 11.21 -5.45
C VAL A 7 -18.49 10.40 -4.59
N GLY A 8 -18.42 10.69 -3.29
CA GLY A 8 -17.61 9.91 -2.35
C GLY A 8 -18.05 8.46 -2.25
N GLN A 9 -19.35 8.19 -2.13
CA GLN A 9 -19.89 6.82 -2.07
C GLN A 9 -19.60 6.03 -3.35
N ILE A 10 -19.78 6.64 -4.52
CA ILE A 10 -19.48 6.00 -5.81
C ILE A 10 -17.99 5.65 -5.90
N ALA A 11 -17.11 6.59 -5.53
CA ALA A 11 -15.67 6.38 -5.53
C ALA A 11 -15.26 5.28 -4.54
N PHE A 12 -15.85 5.25 -3.34
CA PHE A 12 -15.65 4.20 -2.35
C PHE A 12 -16.02 2.83 -2.91
N ILE A 13 -17.26 2.67 -3.40
CA ILE A 13 -17.78 1.39 -3.90
C ILE A 13 -16.96 0.92 -5.10
N TYR A 14 -16.59 1.84 -6.00
CA TYR A 14 -15.76 1.51 -7.15
C TYR A 14 -14.39 0.99 -6.72
N ALA A 15 -13.69 1.71 -5.84
CA ALA A 15 -12.38 1.31 -5.35
C ALA A 15 -12.43 -0.01 -4.57
N PHE A 16 -13.43 -0.18 -3.70
CA PHE A 16 -13.62 -1.40 -2.91
C PHE A 16 -13.76 -2.65 -3.79
N ASN A 17 -14.46 -2.54 -4.91
CA ASN A 17 -14.70 -3.66 -5.83
C ASN A 17 -13.56 -3.90 -6.84
N LYS A 18 -12.81 -2.85 -7.21
CA LYS A 18 -11.77 -2.94 -8.25
C LYS A 18 -10.36 -3.13 -7.71
N VAL A 19 -10.13 -2.85 -6.43
CA VAL A 19 -8.85 -3.09 -5.78
C VAL A 19 -8.55 -4.58 -5.74
N LYS A 20 -7.30 -4.92 -6.06
CA LYS A 20 -6.70 -6.23 -5.81
C LYS A 20 -5.85 -6.11 -4.54
N PRO A 21 -6.31 -6.65 -3.39
CA PRO A 21 -5.61 -6.47 -2.12
C PRO A 21 -4.19 -7.03 -2.16
N ALA A 22 -3.99 -8.19 -2.80
CA ALA A 22 -2.69 -8.83 -2.95
C ALA A 22 -1.62 -7.89 -3.53
N GLU A 23 -1.93 -7.15 -4.59
CA GLU A 23 -0.97 -6.22 -5.22
C GLU A 23 -0.60 -5.05 -4.30
N ILE A 24 -1.49 -4.65 -3.39
CA ILE A 24 -1.24 -3.59 -2.41
C ILE A 24 -0.40 -4.12 -1.25
N VAL A 25 -0.72 -5.32 -0.76
CA VAL A 25 0.04 -6.01 0.28
C VAL A 25 1.47 -6.25 -0.19
N ASP A 26 1.69 -6.74 -1.41
CA ASP A 26 3.03 -6.94 -1.97
C ASP A 26 3.85 -5.64 -1.98
N LYS A 27 3.24 -4.51 -2.37
CA LYS A 27 3.90 -3.19 -2.34
C LYS A 27 4.20 -2.71 -0.93
N LEU A 28 3.32 -2.98 0.04
CA LEU A 28 3.54 -2.64 1.44
C LEU A 28 4.67 -3.47 2.05
N ILE A 29 4.72 -4.78 1.76
CA ILE A 29 5.81 -5.65 2.19
C ILE A 29 7.14 -5.16 1.60
N SER A 30 7.17 -4.85 0.31
CA SER A 30 8.35 -4.29 -0.35
C SER A 30 8.82 -2.98 0.31
N LEU A 31 7.91 -2.06 0.61
CA LEU A 31 8.21 -0.82 1.33
C LEU A 31 8.76 -1.06 2.73
N ILE A 32 8.14 -1.98 3.49
CA ILE A 32 8.59 -2.35 4.84
C ILE A 32 10.02 -2.93 4.77
N ILE A 33 10.30 -3.82 3.82
CA ILE A 33 11.63 -4.40 3.63
C ILE A 33 12.66 -3.31 3.33
N ASP A 34 12.34 -2.36 2.46
CA ASP A 34 13.24 -1.25 2.12
C ASP A 34 13.51 -0.34 3.32
N ILE A 35 12.52 -0.05 4.16
CA ILE A 35 12.69 0.74 5.39
C ILE A 35 13.58 0.00 6.40
N VAL A 36 13.37 -1.30 6.59
CA VAL A 36 14.05 -2.07 7.64
C VAL A 36 15.44 -2.56 7.18
N THR A 37 15.70 -2.67 5.88
CA THR A 37 17.03 -2.97 5.30
C THR A 37 17.54 -1.84 4.40
N PRO A 38 17.91 -0.66 4.98
CA PRO A 38 18.48 0.42 4.20
C PRO A 38 19.82 -0.01 3.61
N GLY A 39 20.03 0.28 2.31
CA GLY A 39 21.24 -0.08 1.60
C GLY A 39 22.50 0.50 2.25
N ARG A 40 23.31 -0.37 2.87
CA ARG A 40 24.63 -0.02 3.41
C ARG A 40 25.68 -0.23 2.32
N GLY A 41 26.08 0.84 1.62
CA GLY A 41 26.97 0.71 0.46
C GLY A 41 27.96 1.84 0.19
N ALA A 42 28.09 2.86 1.04
CA ALA A 42 29.02 3.97 0.80
C ALA A 42 30.35 3.73 1.55
N GLY A 43 31.30 2.98 0.96
CA GLY A 43 32.69 3.03 1.48
C GLY A 43 33.70 1.92 1.13
N GLU A 44 33.35 0.79 0.51
CA GLU A 44 34.29 -0.35 0.38
C GLU A 44 34.89 -0.56 -1.02
N SER A 45 36.20 -0.82 -1.08
CA SER A 45 37.03 -0.91 -2.28
C SER A 45 37.05 -2.28 -2.98
N ASN A 46 36.54 -3.35 -2.34
CA ASN A 46 36.69 -4.72 -2.84
C ASN A 46 35.41 -5.27 -3.50
N TRP A 47 35.49 -5.56 -4.79
CA TRP A 47 34.34 -5.94 -5.62
C TRP A 47 33.74 -7.32 -5.30
N TRP A 48 34.55 -8.28 -4.85
CA TRP A 48 34.08 -9.61 -4.45
C TRP A 48 33.28 -9.59 -3.14
N MET A 49 33.70 -8.77 -2.16
CA MET A 49 32.94 -8.58 -0.92
C MET A 49 31.58 -7.91 -1.18
N ARG A 50 31.49 -7.03 -2.19
CA ARG A 50 30.21 -6.48 -2.63
C ARG A 50 29.26 -7.55 -3.17
N GLY A 51 29.77 -8.57 -3.87
CA GLY A 51 28.96 -9.67 -4.40
C GLY A 51 28.46 -10.65 -3.34
N LEU A 52 29.30 -11.01 -2.36
CA LEU A 52 28.87 -11.86 -1.25
C LEU A 52 27.85 -11.16 -0.35
N ARG A 53 28.06 -9.87 -0.03
CA ARG A 53 27.09 -9.09 0.75
C ARG A 53 25.80 -8.81 0.01
N SER A 54 25.82 -8.62 -1.32
CA SER A 54 24.56 -8.45 -2.08
C SER A 54 23.73 -9.73 -2.06
N LEU A 55 24.38 -10.90 -2.09
CA LEU A 55 23.71 -12.20 -1.91
C LEU A 55 23.19 -12.39 -0.49
N GLU A 56 23.97 -12.07 0.54
CA GLU A 56 23.52 -12.09 1.94
C GLU A 56 22.35 -11.13 2.17
N GLN A 57 22.41 -9.93 1.59
CA GLN A 57 21.34 -8.94 1.67
C GLN A 57 20.09 -9.40 0.92
N SER A 58 20.24 -10.05 -0.25
CA SER A 58 19.13 -10.62 -0.99
C SER A 58 18.49 -11.81 -0.25
N ALA A 59 19.31 -12.67 0.37
CA ALA A 59 18.85 -13.78 1.19
C ALA A 59 18.12 -13.27 2.45
N GLU A 60 18.66 -12.26 3.13
CA GLU A 60 18.02 -11.62 4.30
C GLU A 60 16.71 -10.93 3.92
N ARG A 61 16.67 -10.24 2.77
CA ARG A 61 15.42 -9.65 2.23
C ARG A 61 14.38 -10.71 1.93
N THR A 62 14.77 -11.80 1.27
CA THR A 62 13.88 -12.92 0.93
C THR A 62 13.34 -13.59 2.18
N ARG A 63 14.21 -13.81 3.18
CA ARG A 63 13.82 -14.39 4.47
C ARG A 63 12.78 -13.54 5.18
N ARG A 64 13.01 -12.22 5.27
CA ARG A 64 12.04 -11.30 5.88
C ARG A 64 10.74 -11.20 5.11
N GLU A 65 10.79 -11.26 3.78
CA GLU A 65 9.57 -11.32 2.98
C GLU A 65 8.73 -12.55 3.33
N LEU A 66 9.37 -13.71 3.45
CA LEU A 66 8.71 -14.96 3.82
C LEU A 66 8.15 -14.90 5.24
N ASP A 67 8.89 -14.37 6.20
CA ASP A 67 8.44 -14.21 7.59
C ASP A 67 7.19 -13.28 7.66
N ILE A 68 7.20 -12.15 6.96
CA ILE A 68 6.04 -11.24 6.92
C ILE A 68 4.84 -11.91 6.25
N ARG A 69 5.06 -12.67 5.17
CA ARG A 69 3.98 -13.42 4.50
C ARG A 69 3.42 -14.52 5.40
N SER A 70 4.24 -15.20 6.20
CA SER A 70 3.75 -16.19 7.17
C SER A 70 2.94 -15.55 8.28
N ASP A 71 3.38 -14.40 8.79
CA ASP A 71 2.67 -13.67 9.84
C ASP A 71 1.31 -13.17 9.35
N LEU A 72 1.23 -12.67 8.10
CA LEU A 72 -0.04 -12.28 7.46
C LEU A 72 -0.98 -13.46 7.28
N ARG A 73 -0.46 -14.63 6.91
CA ARG A 73 -1.25 -15.84 6.78
C ARG A 73 -1.76 -16.32 8.14
N GLN A 74 -0.92 -16.28 9.17
CA GLN A 74 -1.32 -16.60 10.54
C GLN A 74 -2.41 -15.64 11.03
N TRP A 75 -2.26 -14.33 10.78
CA TRP A 75 -3.30 -13.35 11.07
C TRP A 75 -4.63 -13.73 10.43
N ASP A 76 -4.62 -14.10 9.15
CA ASP A 76 -5.85 -14.49 8.47
C ASP A 76 -6.50 -15.72 9.10
N GLU A 77 -5.71 -16.70 9.53
CA GLU A 77 -6.19 -17.89 10.22
C GLU A 77 -6.78 -17.55 11.61
N GLU A 78 -6.17 -16.61 12.34
CA GLU A 78 -6.63 -16.16 13.65
C GLU A 78 -7.87 -15.24 13.59
N PHE A 79 -8.00 -14.43 12.52
CA PHE A 79 -9.05 -13.43 12.36
C PHE A 79 -9.80 -13.58 11.04
N PRO A 80 -10.63 -14.64 10.87
CA PRO A 80 -11.34 -14.90 9.62
C PRO A 80 -12.34 -13.80 9.25
N PHE A 81 -12.86 -13.04 10.23
CA PHE A 81 -13.77 -11.92 9.99
C PHE A 81 -13.06 -10.62 9.64
N ALA A 82 -11.76 -10.50 9.94
CA ALA A 82 -10.95 -9.32 9.69
C ALA A 82 -9.73 -9.69 8.83
N HIS A 83 -9.95 -10.51 7.80
CA HIS A 83 -8.93 -10.84 6.81
C HIS A 83 -8.31 -9.55 6.28
N HIS A 84 -6.99 -9.54 6.17
CA HIS A 84 -6.22 -8.36 5.79
C HIS A 84 -6.71 -7.77 4.45
N GLU A 85 -7.24 -8.61 3.55
CA GLU A 85 -7.88 -8.18 2.32
C GLU A 85 -9.03 -7.19 2.52
N LEU A 86 -9.92 -7.44 3.49
CA LEU A 86 -11.04 -6.54 3.80
C LEU A 86 -10.51 -5.21 4.32
N ILE A 87 -9.53 -5.25 5.23
CA ILE A 87 -8.89 -4.04 5.77
C ILE A 87 -8.33 -3.19 4.63
N VAL A 88 -7.61 -3.81 3.69
CA VAL A 88 -7.06 -3.12 2.52
C VAL A 88 -8.15 -2.52 1.64
N ARG A 89 -9.23 -3.25 1.34
CA ARG A 89 -10.34 -2.73 0.53
C ARG A 89 -11.04 -1.54 1.18
N TYR A 90 -11.30 -1.62 2.49
CA TYR A 90 -11.90 -0.53 3.24
C TYR A 90 -10.99 0.70 3.30
N ALA A 91 -9.69 0.51 3.58
CA ALA A 91 -8.72 1.59 3.64
C ALA A 91 -8.60 2.32 2.29
N VAL A 92 -8.46 1.57 1.19
CA VAL A 92 -8.35 2.16 -0.15
C VAL A 92 -9.66 2.82 -0.59
N GLY A 93 -10.81 2.20 -0.28
CA GLY A 93 -12.12 2.78 -0.50
C GLY A 93 -12.28 4.13 0.18
N ALA A 94 -11.90 4.22 1.46
CA ALA A 94 -11.96 5.46 2.24
C ALA A 94 -11.04 6.56 1.67
N LEU A 95 -9.83 6.20 1.28
CA LEU A 95 -8.89 7.12 0.62
C LEU A 95 -9.43 7.62 -0.72
N ALA A 96 -9.95 6.73 -1.56
CA ALA A 96 -10.54 7.08 -2.85
C ALA A 96 -11.76 8.02 -2.69
N SER A 97 -12.62 7.74 -1.71
CA SER A 97 -13.76 8.58 -1.37
C SER A 97 -13.34 9.99 -0.96
N THR A 98 -12.36 10.09 -0.06
CA THR A 98 -11.85 11.37 0.44
C THR A 98 -11.23 12.19 -0.70
N ALA A 99 -10.42 11.55 -1.54
CA ALA A 99 -9.82 12.19 -2.71
C ALA A 99 -10.88 12.69 -3.70
N ALA A 100 -11.90 11.86 -3.99
CA ALA A 100 -12.98 12.22 -4.90
C ALA A 100 -13.79 13.41 -4.40
N ILE A 101 -14.12 13.45 -3.11
CA ILE A 101 -14.82 14.58 -2.48
C ILE A 101 -13.98 15.86 -2.59
N PHE A 102 -12.68 15.77 -2.30
CA PHE A 102 -11.78 16.92 -2.36
C PHE A 102 -11.65 17.48 -3.79
N ILE A 103 -11.43 16.61 -4.78
CA ILE A 103 -11.31 16.98 -6.20
C ILE A 103 -12.62 17.60 -6.68
N TYR A 104 -13.75 16.95 -6.39
CA TYR A 104 -15.07 17.45 -6.76
C TYR A 104 -15.36 18.82 -6.12
N GLY A 105 -15.03 19.00 -4.84
CA GLY A 105 -15.16 20.28 -4.14
C GLY A 105 -14.34 21.38 -4.80
N LYS A 106 -13.07 21.10 -5.14
CA LYS A 106 -12.22 22.06 -5.88
C LYS A 106 -12.75 22.36 -7.28
N ALA A 107 -13.15 21.34 -8.04
CA ALA A 107 -13.67 21.51 -9.40
C ALA A 107 -14.94 22.37 -9.40
N ARG A 108 -15.87 22.09 -8.48
CA ARG A 108 -17.08 22.88 -8.29
C ARG A 108 -16.73 24.33 -7.95
N GLY A 109 -15.84 24.55 -6.98
CA GLY A 109 -15.40 25.89 -6.58
C GLY A 109 -14.80 26.70 -7.74
N MET A 110 -14.04 26.07 -8.64
CA MET A 110 -13.49 26.74 -9.83
C MET A 110 -14.57 27.12 -10.85
N ILE A 111 -15.59 26.28 -11.04
CA ILE A 111 -16.68 26.55 -11.99
C ILE A 111 -17.53 27.72 -11.51
N TYR A 112 -17.86 27.78 -10.21
CA TYR A 112 -18.64 28.90 -9.65
C TYR A 112 -17.86 30.22 -9.60
N ARG A 113 -16.52 30.19 -9.58
CA ARG A 113 -15.67 31.39 -9.59
C ARG A 113 -15.49 31.99 -11.00
N LYS A 114 -15.81 31.24 -12.06
CA LYS A 114 -15.75 31.70 -13.46
C LYS A 114 -17.08 32.26 -13.99
N ARG A 115 -18.18 32.10 -13.24
CA ARG A 115 -19.45 32.80 -13.47
C ARG A 115 -19.52 34.04 -12.60
#